data_AF-O20534-F1
#
_entry.id   AF-O20534-F1
#
_cell.length_a   1.000
_cell.length_b   1.000
_cell.length_c   1.000
_cell.angle_alpha   90.00
_cell.angle_beta   90.00
_cell.angle_gamma   90.00
#
_symmetry.space_group_name_H-M   'P 1'
#
loop_
_entity.id
_entity.type
_entity.pdbx_description
1 polymer ?
#
loop_
_entity_poly.entity_id
_entity_poly.type
_entity_poly.pdbx_seq_one_letter_code
_entity_poly.pdbx_strand_id
1 'polypeptide(L)'
;RSKASGMVKSITKLLLNAPFGRFGMDINQPKEDFVTFDEFKYILATRIVKNYKEINKNLYLISYFPQISKQICENNALDYLEVIKAQNKRVLETNSHVADVSITTSAAITAYGRIHINRLKLYILNNGGKIYYSDTDSIVTDIKLPDEFIGRNLGKLKVEHKIKEAFFITANTYLLITDKNEIIKKAKGVFSDSLTLKDYENMYYNNINTSAIKNHTLASYSKGFWEY
;
A
#
# COMPACT_ATOMS: atom_id res chain seq x y z
N ARG A 1 7.71 -1.04 31.56
CA ARG A 1 6.99 -0.54 30.35
C ARG A 1 5.74 -1.39 30.17
N SER A 2 4.55 -0.79 30.22
CA SER A 2 3.29 -1.53 30.09
C SER A 2 3.25 -2.30 28.78
N LYS A 3 2.97 -3.60 28.85
CA LYS A 3 2.73 -4.43 27.67
C LYS A 3 1.33 -4.11 27.18
N ALA A 4 1.16 -3.00 26.46
CA ALA A 4 -0.08 -2.74 25.74
C ALA A 4 -0.39 -3.97 24.86
N SER A 5 -1.57 -4.54 25.02
CA SER A 5 -2.04 -5.75 24.33
C SER A 5 -3.33 -5.42 23.56
N GLY A 6 -3.68 -6.29 22.61
CA GLY A 6 -4.90 -6.15 21.80
C GLY A 6 -4.99 -4.81 21.07
N MET A 7 -6.13 -4.15 21.20
CA MET A 7 -6.49 -2.94 20.47
C MET A 7 -5.54 -1.76 20.71
N VAL A 8 -5.12 -1.51 21.95
CA VAL A 8 -4.24 -0.37 22.29
C VAL A 8 -2.92 -0.48 21.55
N LYS A 9 -2.36 -1.70 21.45
CA LYS A 9 -1.14 -1.96 20.68
C LYS A 9 -1.35 -1.68 19.19
N SER A 10 -2.48 -2.10 18.64
CA SER A 10 -2.82 -1.88 17.22
C SER A 10 -2.98 -0.40 16.91
N ILE A 11 -3.69 0.36 17.74
CA ILE A 11 -3.86 1.81 17.60
C ILE A 11 -2.50 2.52 17.73
N THR A 12 -1.69 2.15 18.72
CA THR A 12 -0.36 2.74 18.91
C THR A 12 0.53 2.49 17.68
N LYS A 13 0.53 1.28 17.13
CA LYS A 13 1.24 0.97 15.88
C LYS A 13 0.72 1.78 14.70
N LEU A 14 -0.59 1.93 14.59
CA LEU A 14 -1.22 2.73 13.54
C LEU A 14 -0.79 4.19 13.63
N LEU A 15 -0.82 4.79 14.83
CA LEU A 15 -0.39 6.18 15.06
C LEU A 15 1.08 6.40 14.69
N LEU A 16 1.94 5.41 14.90
CA LEU A 16 3.35 5.48 14.50
C LEU A 16 3.54 5.34 12.99
N ASN A 17 2.77 4.48 12.31
CA ASN A 17 2.96 4.17 10.90
C ASN A 17 2.18 5.10 9.94
N ALA A 18 1.02 5.60 10.35
CA ALA A 18 0.13 6.39 9.51
C ALA A 18 0.74 7.71 8.99
N PRO A 19 1.52 8.47 9.78
CA PRO A 19 2.12 9.71 9.29
C PRO A 19 3.05 9.50 8.09
N PHE A 20 3.80 8.39 8.06
CA PHE A 20 4.74 8.10 6.97
C PHE A 20 4.03 7.91 5.61
N GLY A 21 2.86 7.25 5.64
CA GLY A 21 2.00 7.11 4.48
C GLY A 21 1.44 8.45 4.02
N ARG A 22 0.99 9.30 4.96
CA ARG A 22 0.49 10.66 4.63
C ARG A 22 1.54 11.53 3.98
N PHE A 23 2.78 11.50 4.50
CA PHE A 23 3.87 12.28 3.91
C PHE A 23 4.19 11.88 2.46
N GLY A 24 3.94 10.62 2.08
CA GLY A 24 4.18 10.11 0.73
C GLY A 24 2.95 10.09 -0.18
N MET A 25 1.84 10.74 0.20
CA MET A 25 0.65 10.77 -0.65
C MET A 25 0.92 11.53 -1.94
N ASP A 26 0.38 11.00 -3.05
CA ASP A 26 0.41 11.74 -4.32
C ASP A 26 -0.36 13.05 -4.16
N ILE A 27 0.25 14.15 -4.56
CA ILE A 27 -0.34 15.49 -4.51
C ILE A 27 -1.40 15.64 -5.60
N ASN A 28 -1.26 14.89 -6.70
CA ASN A 28 -2.14 14.95 -7.86
C ASN A 28 -3.09 13.75 -7.85
N GLN A 29 -4.01 13.70 -6.90
CA GLN A 29 -5.02 12.65 -6.85
C GLN A 29 -6.27 13.03 -7.64
N PRO A 30 -6.81 12.12 -8.49
CA PRO A 30 -8.13 12.32 -9.06
C PRO A 30 -9.17 12.28 -7.93
N LYS A 31 -10.15 13.16 -8.02
CA LYS A 31 -11.34 13.16 -7.18
C LYS A 31 -12.43 12.35 -7.86
N GLU A 32 -13.15 11.56 -7.09
CA GLU A 32 -14.36 10.87 -7.52
C GLU A 32 -15.57 11.52 -6.85
N ASP A 33 -16.52 12.01 -7.65
CA ASP A 33 -17.73 12.66 -7.18
C ASP A 33 -18.96 12.17 -7.94
N PHE A 34 -20.10 12.20 -7.26
CA PHE A 34 -21.41 12.20 -7.91
C PHE A 34 -21.81 13.64 -8.21
N VAL A 35 -22.11 13.92 -9.48
CA VAL A 35 -22.38 15.28 -9.95
C VAL A 35 -23.66 15.32 -10.77
N THR A 36 -24.33 16.46 -10.71
CA THR A 36 -25.47 16.76 -11.59
C THR A 36 -25.01 16.98 -13.04
N PHE A 37 -25.93 17.01 -13.99
CA PHE A 37 -25.58 17.21 -15.40
C PHE A 37 -24.89 18.57 -15.67
N ASP A 38 -25.30 19.63 -14.99
CA ASP A 38 -24.69 20.96 -15.16
C ASP A 38 -23.28 21.01 -14.56
N GLU A 39 -23.07 20.40 -13.39
CA GLU A 39 -21.75 20.25 -12.78
C GLU A 39 -20.84 19.37 -13.65
N PHE A 40 -21.36 18.29 -14.22
CA PHE A 40 -20.65 17.41 -15.13
C PHE A 40 -20.12 18.18 -16.36
N LYS A 41 -20.98 18.98 -17.01
CA LYS A 41 -20.57 19.85 -18.12
C LYS A 41 -19.50 20.85 -17.72
N TYR A 42 -19.67 21.48 -16.57
CA TYR A 42 -18.69 22.43 -16.06
C TYR A 42 -17.33 21.77 -15.82
N ILE A 43 -17.30 20.55 -15.25
CA ILE A 43 -16.06 19.80 -15.04
C ILE A 43 -15.41 19.44 -16.37
N LEU A 44 -16.17 18.94 -17.36
CA LEU A 44 -15.64 18.64 -18.70
C LEU A 44 -15.02 19.86 -19.39
N ALA A 45 -15.61 21.05 -19.21
CA ALA A 45 -15.14 22.27 -19.84
C ALA A 45 -13.94 22.93 -19.11
N THR A 46 -13.58 22.46 -17.92
CA THR A 46 -12.57 23.13 -17.07
C THR A 46 -11.46 22.23 -16.55
N ARG A 47 -11.66 20.92 -16.46
CA ARG A 47 -10.75 19.99 -15.75
C ARG A 47 -10.42 18.77 -16.57
N ILE A 48 -9.30 18.14 -16.24
CA ILE A 48 -8.87 16.89 -16.85
C ILE A 48 -9.68 15.74 -16.27
N VAL A 49 -10.55 15.14 -17.08
CA VAL A 49 -11.38 13.99 -16.70
C VAL A 49 -10.68 12.69 -17.08
N LYS A 50 -10.57 11.76 -16.14
CA LYS A 50 -10.05 10.41 -16.38
C LYS A 50 -11.11 9.47 -16.93
N ASN A 51 -12.28 9.46 -16.30
CA ASN A 51 -13.40 8.62 -16.69
C ASN A 51 -14.70 9.18 -16.09
N TYR A 52 -15.84 8.81 -16.68
CA TYR A 52 -17.15 9.06 -16.09
C TYR A 52 -18.12 7.93 -16.44
N LYS A 53 -19.16 7.79 -15.64
CA LYS A 53 -20.26 6.86 -15.86
C LYS A 53 -21.58 7.55 -15.58
N GLU A 54 -22.48 7.53 -16.56
CA GLU A 54 -23.86 7.95 -16.35
C GLU A 54 -24.56 6.92 -15.44
N ILE A 55 -25.14 7.41 -14.35
CA ILE A 55 -25.97 6.59 -13.46
C ILE A 55 -27.43 6.73 -13.88
N ASN A 56 -27.85 7.96 -14.17
CA ASN A 56 -29.13 8.30 -14.77
C ASN A 56 -29.04 9.68 -15.46
N LYS A 57 -30.16 10.12 -16.06
CA LYS A 57 -30.25 11.36 -16.85
C LYS A 57 -29.74 12.64 -16.17
N ASN A 58 -29.67 12.67 -14.84
CA ASN A 58 -29.23 13.85 -14.08
C ASN A 58 -28.10 13.56 -13.08
N LEU A 59 -27.52 12.36 -13.10
CA LEU A 59 -26.50 11.95 -12.13
C LEU A 59 -25.38 11.19 -12.81
N TYR A 60 -24.16 11.72 -12.65
CA TYR A 60 -22.95 11.17 -13.23
C TYR A 60 -21.96 10.87 -12.11
N LEU A 61 -21.32 9.70 -12.16
CA LEU A 61 -20.12 9.41 -11.39
C LEU A 61 -18.92 9.83 -12.24
N ILE A 62 -18.12 10.77 -11.77
CA ILE A 62 -16.98 11.30 -12.52
C ILE A 62 -15.68 11.18 -11.72
N SER A 63 -14.59 10.80 -12.40
CA SER A 63 -13.22 10.78 -11.88
C SER A 63 -12.40 11.83 -12.63
N TYR A 64 -11.92 12.86 -11.94
CA TYR A 64 -11.26 14.01 -12.57
C TYR A 64 -10.19 14.62 -11.67
N PHE A 65 -9.21 15.31 -12.24
CA PHE A 65 -8.24 16.07 -11.46
C PHE A 65 -8.85 17.42 -11.03
N PRO A 66 -8.77 17.79 -9.75
CA PRO A 66 -9.46 18.98 -9.23
C PRO A 66 -8.90 20.31 -9.77
N GLN A 67 -7.66 20.31 -10.26
CA GLN A 67 -6.98 21.47 -10.84
C GLN A 67 -7.62 21.88 -12.17
N ILE A 68 -7.89 23.18 -12.33
CA ILE A 68 -8.37 23.74 -13.61
C ILE A 68 -7.25 23.68 -14.64
N SER A 69 -7.57 23.16 -15.82
CA SER A 69 -6.64 23.12 -16.95
C SER A 69 -6.85 24.33 -17.86
N LYS A 70 -5.81 25.14 -18.01
CA LYS A 70 -5.78 26.28 -18.93
C LYS A 70 -6.15 25.86 -20.35
N GLN A 71 -5.53 24.78 -20.84
CA GLN A 71 -5.76 24.28 -22.20
C GLN A 71 -7.22 23.84 -22.42
N ILE A 72 -7.85 23.21 -21.44
CA ILE A 72 -9.25 22.77 -21.57
C ILE A 72 -10.18 23.98 -21.56
N CYS A 73 -9.93 24.97 -20.70
CA CYS A 73 -10.68 26.22 -20.70
C CYS A 73 -10.58 26.95 -22.05
N GLU A 74 -9.38 27.12 -22.58
CA GLU A 74 -9.14 27.79 -23.87
C GLU A 74 -9.83 27.05 -25.03
N ASN A 75 -9.76 25.72 -25.06
CA ASN A 75 -10.45 24.90 -26.08
C ASN A 75 -11.98 25.02 -26.02
N ASN A 76 -12.54 25.33 -24.85
CA ASN A 76 -13.99 25.54 -24.66
C ASN A 76 -14.37 27.03 -24.67
N ALA A 77 -13.47 27.92 -25.12
CA ALA A 77 -13.66 29.37 -25.15
C ALA A 77 -14.03 30.00 -23.79
N LEU A 78 -13.50 29.44 -22.69
CA LEU A 78 -13.66 29.97 -21.34
C LEU A 78 -12.44 30.81 -20.93
N ASP A 79 -12.68 31.94 -20.25
CA ASP A 79 -11.60 32.73 -19.63
C ASP A 79 -11.06 32.00 -18.40
N TYR A 80 -9.86 31.43 -18.54
CA TYR A 80 -9.16 30.71 -17.48
C TYR A 80 -8.99 31.54 -16.20
N LEU A 81 -8.71 32.85 -16.30
CA LEU A 81 -8.48 33.72 -15.14
C LEU A 81 -9.78 33.95 -14.36
N GLU A 82 -10.91 34.14 -15.06
CA GLU A 82 -12.21 34.27 -14.41
C GLU A 82 -12.64 32.98 -13.72
N VAL A 83 -12.44 31.83 -14.37
CA VAL A 83 -12.77 30.51 -13.82
C VAL A 83 -11.95 30.22 -12.56
N ILE A 84 -10.66 30.58 -12.53
CA ILE A 84 -9.82 30.49 -11.32
C ILE A 84 -10.30 31.44 -10.23
N LYS A 85 -10.61 32.70 -10.55
CA LYS A 85 -11.08 33.68 -9.54
C LYS A 85 -12.37 33.20 -8.87
N ALA A 86 -13.30 32.66 -9.66
CA ALA A 86 -14.54 32.08 -9.16
C ALA A 86 -14.28 30.87 -8.24
N GLN A 87 -13.30 30.03 -8.56
CA GLN A 87 -12.90 28.91 -7.71
C GLN A 87 -12.21 29.39 -6.42
N ASN A 88 -11.25 30.31 -6.51
CA ASN A 88 -10.50 30.80 -5.36
C ASN A 88 -11.40 31.50 -4.33
N LYS A 89 -12.43 32.23 -4.78
CA LYS A 89 -13.44 32.80 -3.89
C LYS A 89 -14.17 31.71 -3.09
N ARG A 90 -14.53 30.59 -3.72
CA ARG A 90 -15.14 29.43 -3.04
C ARG A 90 -14.16 28.71 -2.10
N VAL A 91 -12.88 28.59 -2.49
CA VAL A 91 -11.85 27.88 -1.70
C VAL A 91 -11.44 28.67 -0.45
N LEU A 92 -11.36 30.00 -0.52
CA LEU A 92 -11.05 30.85 0.64
C LEU A 92 -12.13 30.78 1.74
N GLU A 93 -13.39 30.49 1.36
CA GLU A 93 -14.51 30.30 2.29
C GLU A 93 -14.49 28.90 2.96
N THR A 94 -13.76 27.94 2.40
CA THR A 94 -13.65 26.55 2.90
C THR A 94 -12.19 26.18 3.16
N ASN A 95 -11.66 26.61 4.31
CA ASN A 95 -10.39 26.21 4.94
C ASN A 95 -9.32 25.56 4.03
N SER A 96 -8.25 26.31 3.82
CA SER A 96 -6.99 25.88 3.22
C SER A 96 -6.41 24.64 3.91
N HIS A 97 -6.76 23.46 3.42
CA HIS A 97 -6.02 22.24 3.71
C HIS A 97 -4.65 22.38 3.05
N VAL A 98 -3.67 22.87 3.82
CA VAL A 98 -2.26 22.63 3.52
C VAL A 98 -2.13 21.12 3.43
N ALA A 99 -1.73 20.61 2.27
CA ALA A 99 -1.50 19.18 2.12
C ALA A 99 -0.43 18.77 3.14
N ASP A 100 -0.80 17.92 4.11
CA ASP A 100 0.12 17.32 5.11
C ASP A 100 1.06 16.29 4.45
N VAL A 101 1.66 16.67 3.32
CA VAL A 101 2.46 15.84 2.43
C VAL A 101 3.87 16.40 2.41
N SER A 102 4.85 15.55 2.71
CA SER A 102 6.27 15.84 2.61
C SER A 102 6.97 14.67 1.94
N ILE A 103 7.02 14.74 0.61
CA ILE A 103 7.62 13.68 -0.23
C ILE A 103 9.08 13.45 0.17
N THR A 104 9.81 14.52 0.49
CA THR A 104 11.21 14.47 0.93
C THR A 104 11.35 13.71 2.25
N THR A 105 10.49 13.98 3.23
CA THR A 105 10.48 13.25 4.51
C THR A 105 10.16 11.77 4.30
N SER A 106 9.14 11.44 3.49
CA SER A 106 8.77 10.06 3.19
C SER A 106 9.89 9.29 2.47
N ALA A 107 10.54 9.95 1.50
CA ALA A 107 11.68 9.40 0.78
C ALA A 107 12.88 9.15 1.71
N ALA A 108 13.21 10.11 2.58
CA ALA A 108 14.29 9.98 3.55
C ALA A 108 14.03 8.80 4.51
N ILE A 109 12.85 8.72 5.11
CA ILE A 109 12.47 7.61 6.01
C ILE A 109 12.60 6.25 5.31
N THR A 110 12.05 6.14 4.09
CA THR A 110 12.14 4.91 3.29
C THR A 110 13.59 4.55 2.95
N ALA A 111 14.41 5.54 2.59
CA ALA A 111 15.83 5.35 2.30
C ALA A 111 16.59 4.85 3.54
N TYR A 112 16.37 5.46 4.70
CA TYR A 112 17.01 5.03 5.96
C TYR A 112 16.59 3.61 6.34
N GLY A 113 15.33 3.23 6.17
CA GLY A 113 14.86 1.85 6.40
C GLY A 113 15.59 0.84 5.51
N ARG A 114 15.72 1.14 4.21
CA ARG A 114 16.46 0.30 3.25
C ARG A 114 17.94 0.21 3.57
N ILE A 115 18.58 1.34 3.92
CA ILE A 115 20.00 1.38 4.33
C ILE A 115 20.20 0.50 5.57
N HIS A 116 19.32 0.60 6.56
CA HIS A 116 19.40 -0.19 7.78
C HIS A 116 19.35 -1.70 7.50
N ILE A 117 18.37 -2.16 6.72
CA ILE A 117 18.27 -3.58 6.34
C ILE A 117 19.45 -4.02 5.49
N ASN A 118 19.91 -3.21 4.54
CA ASN A 118 21.07 -3.56 3.70
C ASN A 118 22.38 -3.64 4.50
N ARG A 119 22.57 -2.81 5.53
CA ARG A 119 23.72 -2.93 6.45
C ARG A 119 23.74 -4.29 7.15
N LEU A 120 22.59 -4.76 7.60
CA LEU A 120 22.47 -6.09 8.23
C LEU A 120 22.74 -7.22 7.21
N LYS A 121 22.27 -7.08 5.97
CA LYS A 121 22.60 -8.03 4.89
C LYS A 121 24.09 -8.11 4.62
N LEU A 122 24.75 -6.95 4.49
CA LEU A 122 26.20 -6.90 4.30
C LEU A 122 26.94 -7.52 5.48
N TYR A 123 26.50 -7.26 6.71
CA TYR A 123 27.04 -7.91 7.90
C TYR A 123 26.93 -9.43 7.80
N ILE A 124 25.76 -9.96 7.42
CA ILE A 124 25.54 -11.41 7.27
C ILE A 124 26.51 -12.02 6.26
N LEU A 125 26.59 -11.42 5.06
CA LEU A 125 27.44 -11.91 3.98
C LEU A 125 28.93 -11.87 4.37
N ASN A 126 29.37 -10.79 5.01
CA ASN A 126 30.77 -10.63 5.45
C ASN A 126 31.16 -11.61 6.56
N ASN A 127 30.18 -12.14 7.30
CA ASN A 127 30.40 -13.16 8.33
C ASN A 127 30.14 -14.59 7.79
N GLY A 128 30.11 -14.77 6.47
CA GLY A 128 29.96 -16.08 5.82
C GLY A 128 28.54 -16.66 5.87
N GLY A 129 27.54 -15.88 6.27
CA GLY A 129 26.15 -16.31 6.29
C GLY A 129 25.46 -16.17 4.93
N LYS A 130 24.41 -16.96 4.73
CA LYS A 130 23.52 -16.91 3.57
C LYS A 130 22.25 -16.16 3.91
N ILE A 131 21.73 -15.43 2.93
CA ILE A 131 20.43 -14.75 3.01
C ILE A 131 19.47 -15.51 2.11
N TYR A 132 18.46 -16.12 2.72
CA TYR A 132 17.44 -16.89 1.98
C TYR A 132 16.27 -16.01 1.53
N TYR A 133 15.95 -14.99 2.33
CA TYR A 133 14.84 -14.09 2.06
C TYR A 133 15.02 -12.76 2.77
N SER A 134 14.46 -11.69 2.22
CA SER A 134 14.31 -10.42 2.92
C SER A 134 13.12 -9.64 2.37
N ASP A 135 12.43 -8.97 3.29
CA ASP A 135 11.35 -8.02 3.00
C ASP A 135 11.68 -6.67 3.67
N THR A 136 10.71 -5.75 3.68
CA THR A 136 10.80 -4.36 4.16
C THR A 136 11.61 -4.20 5.45
N ASP A 137 11.37 -5.02 6.47
CA ASP A 137 11.98 -4.96 7.79
C ASP A 137 12.35 -6.34 8.36
N SER A 138 12.49 -7.35 7.49
CA SER A 138 12.79 -8.74 7.91
C SER A 138 13.83 -9.40 7.00
N ILE A 139 14.57 -10.36 7.59
CA ILE A 139 15.63 -11.13 6.94
C ILE A 139 15.56 -12.58 7.46
N VAL A 140 15.71 -13.55 6.56
CA VAL A 140 15.92 -14.97 6.89
C VAL A 140 17.35 -15.35 6.51
N THR A 141 18.10 -15.87 7.48
CA THR A 141 19.51 -16.23 7.36
C THR A 141 19.84 -17.46 8.20
N ASP A 142 20.94 -18.14 7.88
CA ASP A 142 21.48 -19.30 8.59
C ASP A 142 22.36 -18.93 9.79
N ILE A 143 22.80 -17.67 9.91
CA ILE A 143 23.63 -17.24 11.04
C ILE A 143 22.81 -16.53 12.12
N LYS A 144 23.25 -16.69 13.37
CA LYS A 144 22.74 -15.90 14.49
C LYS A 144 23.34 -14.50 14.44
N LEU A 145 22.50 -13.47 14.34
CA LEU A 145 22.96 -12.08 14.48
C LEU A 145 23.37 -11.79 15.94
N PRO A 146 24.37 -10.91 16.17
CA PRO A 146 24.73 -10.45 17.50
C PRO A 146 23.56 -9.80 18.26
N ASP A 147 23.62 -9.88 19.60
CA ASP A 147 22.60 -9.31 20.50
C ASP A 147 22.52 -7.77 20.42
N GLU A 148 23.49 -7.11 19.78
CA GLU A 148 23.43 -5.69 19.48
C GLU A 148 22.33 -5.38 18.45
N PHE A 149 22.14 -6.25 17.45
CA PHE A 149 21.09 -6.11 16.43
C PHE A 149 19.77 -6.74 16.85
N ILE A 150 19.80 -7.70 17.78
CA ILE A 150 18.61 -8.43 18.23
C ILE A 150 18.05 -7.82 19.52
N GLY A 151 16.74 -7.60 19.59
CA GLY A 151 16.07 -7.21 20.83
C GLY A 151 14.66 -6.68 20.66
N ARG A 152 14.08 -6.23 21.77
CA ARG A 152 12.74 -5.61 21.81
C ARG A 152 12.77 -4.07 21.79
N ASN A 153 13.96 -3.49 21.75
CA ASN A 153 14.15 -2.04 21.72
C ASN A 153 13.92 -1.51 20.30
N LEU A 154 13.61 -0.22 20.20
CA LEU A 154 13.40 0.44 18.91
C LEU A 154 14.64 0.30 18.03
N GLY A 155 14.45 -0.03 16.75
CA GLY A 155 15.53 -0.21 15.77
C GLY A 155 16.27 -1.55 15.84
N LYS A 156 15.90 -2.45 16.77
CA LYS A 156 16.44 -3.82 16.80
C LYS A 156 15.50 -4.82 16.13
N LEU A 157 16.08 -5.87 15.55
CA LEU A 157 15.33 -7.00 15.01
C LEU A 157 14.82 -7.90 16.14
N LYS A 158 13.57 -8.32 16.01
CA LYS A 158 12.99 -9.34 16.88
C LYS A 158 13.17 -10.70 16.21
N VAL A 159 13.69 -11.68 16.96
CA VAL A 159 13.66 -13.09 16.51
C VAL A 159 12.21 -13.56 16.54
N GLU A 160 11.64 -13.84 15.37
CA GLU A 160 10.24 -14.27 15.23
C GLU A 160 10.14 -15.80 15.23
N HIS A 161 10.92 -16.46 14.36
CA HIS A 161 10.84 -17.90 14.15
C HIS A 161 12.24 -18.52 14.03
N LYS A 162 12.37 -19.76 14.52
CA LYS A 162 13.46 -20.66 14.17
C LYS A 162 12.94 -21.63 13.13
N ILE A 163 13.57 -21.65 11.97
CA ILE A 163 13.06 -22.30 10.77
C ILE A 163 13.85 -23.58 10.56
N LYS A 164 13.15 -24.70 10.40
CA LYS A 164 13.72 -25.99 9.99
C LYS A 164 13.80 -26.09 8.48
N GLU A 165 12.74 -25.67 7.80
CA GLU A 165 12.62 -25.71 6.34
C GLU A 165 11.75 -24.54 5.86
N ALA A 166 12.05 -24.03 4.66
CA ALA A 166 11.27 -22.96 4.07
C ALA A 166 11.28 -23.02 2.54
N PHE A 167 10.15 -22.64 1.94
CA PHE A 167 9.97 -22.47 0.51
C PHE A 167 9.72 -21.00 0.21
N PHE A 168 10.68 -20.34 -0.43
CA PHE A 168 10.55 -18.96 -0.86
C PHE A 168 10.26 -18.92 -2.36
N ILE A 169 8.99 -18.72 -2.72
CA ILE A 169 8.54 -18.79 -4.13
C ILE A 169 8.80 -17.44 -4.82
N THR A 170 8.25 -16.37 -4.25
CA THR A 170 8.40 -15.00 -4.75
C THR A 170 8.33 -13.99 -3.60
N ALA A 171 8.53 -12.71 -3.90
CA ALA A 171 8.34 -11.63 -2.92
C ALA A 171 6.93 -11.69 -2.32
N ASN A 172 6.83 -11.79 -0.99
CA ASN A 172 5.59 -11.96 -0.23
C ASN A 172 4.81 -13.28 -0.43
N THR A 173 5.43 -14.32 -0.99
CA THR A 173 4.84 -15.66 -1.10
C THR A 173 5.85 -16.73 -0.65
N TYR A 174 5.62 -17.29 0.55
CA TYR A 174 6.50 -18.28 1.16
C TYR A 174 5.77 -19.18 2.17
N LEU A 175 6.37 -20.34 2.43
CA LEU A 175 5.98 -21.25 3.50
C LEU A 175 7.18 -21.51 4.41
N LEU A 176 6.97 -21.45 5.73
CA LEU A 176 7.97 -21.77 6.74
C LEU A 176 7.49 -22.96 7.57
N ILE A 177 8.39 -23.90 7.84
CA ILE A 177 8.22 -24.99 8.80
C ILE A 177 9.20 -24.70 9.94
N THR A 178 8.66 -24.44 11.13
CA THR A 178 9.49 -24.11 12.30
C THR A 178 10.15 -25.35 12.90
N ASP A 179 11.10 -25.14 13.81
CA ASP A 179 11.70 -26.21 14.63
C ASP A 179 10.67 -26.96 15.50
N LYS A 180 9.50 -26.35 15.74
CA LYS A 180 8.35 -26.95 16.44
C LYS A 180 7.33 -27.61 15.50
N ASN A 181 7.65 -27.74 14.21
CA ASN A 181 6.75 -28.24 13.16
C ASN A 181 5.48 -27.38 12.95
N GLU A 182 5.49 -26.11 13.38
CA GLU A 182 4.41 -25.17 13.04
C GLU A 182 4.58 -24.70 11.58
N ILE A 183 3.50 -24.72 10.80
CA ILE A 183 3.47 -24.28 9.40
C ILE A 183 2.97 -22.85 9.34
N ILE A 184 3.77 -21.96 8.76
CA ILE A 184 3.44 -20.55 8.56
C ILE A 184 3.38 -20.28 7.06
N LYS A 185 2.20 -19.89 6.57
CA LYS A 185 1.96 -19.63 5.14
C LYS A 185 1.75 -18.13 4.92
N LYS A 186 2.44 -17.55 3.96
CA LYS A 186 2.18 -16.20 3.45
C LYS A 186 2.04 -16.28 1.94
N ALA A 187 0.94 -15.74 1.41
CA ALA A 187 0.69 -15.72 -0.03
C ALA A 187 0.14 -14.35 -0.44
N LYS A 188 0.77 -13.71 -1.42
CA LYS A 188 0.34 -12.41 -1.91
C LYS A 188 -0.92 -12.54 -2.78
N GLY A 189 -1.99 -11.85 -2.39
CA GLY A 189 -3.21 -11.69 -3.20
C GLY A 189 -4.19 -12.85 -3.14
N VAL A 190 -3.91 -13.91 -2.38
CA VAL A 190 -4.78 -15.08 -2.20
C VAL A 190 -4.91 -15.40 -0.71
N PHE A 191 -5.93 -16.17 -0.35
CA PHE A 191 -6.10 -16.61 1.03
C PHE A 191 -4.99 -17.60 1.36
N SER A 192 -4.31 -17.42 2.50
CA SER A 192 -3.24 -18.33 2.93
C SER A 192 -3.73 -19.78 3.08
N ASP A 193 -5.01 -19.94 3.42
CA ASP A 193 -5.65 -21.25 3.61
C ASP A 193 -6.08 -21.91 2.32
N SER A 194 -6.14 -21.19 1.20
CA SER A 194 -6.40 -21.79 -0.10
C SER A 194 -5.20 -22.50 -0.71
N LEU A 195 -4.02 -22.40 -0.09
CA LEU A 195 -2.81 -23.09 -0.51
C LEU A 195 -2.39 -24.13 0.53
N THR A 196 -2.17 -25.35 0.06
CA THR A 196 -1.65 -26.47 0.84
C THR A 196 -0.12 -26.49 0.82
N LEU A 197 0.50 -27.23 1.73
CA LEU A 197 1.96 -27.42 1.72
C LEU A 197 2.44 -28.03 0.40
N LYS A 198 1.66 -28.97 -0.18
CA LYS A 198 1.97 -29.58 -1.47
C LYS A 198 2.00 -28.56 -2.61
N ASP A 199 1.16 -27.53 -2.55
CA ASP A 199 1.16 -26.46 -3.53
C ASP A 199 2.48 -25.68 -3.49
N TYR A 200 3.01 -25.38 -2.30
CA TYR A 200 4.32 -24.72 -2.16
C TYR A 200 5.46 -25.61 -2.65
N GLU A 201 5.45 -26.90 -2.34
CA GLU A 201 6.44 -27.85 -2.87
C GLU A 201 6.39 -27.91 -4.40
N ASN A 202 5.19 -28.01 -4.98
CA ASN A 202 5.01 -28.07 -6.42
C ASN A 202 5.44 -26.77 -7.12
N MET A 203 5.15 -25.62 -6.51
CA MET A 203 5.64 -24.34 -7.02
C MET A 203 7.17 -24.25 -6.96
N TYR A 204 7.79 -24.70 -5.86
CA TYR A 204 9.23 -24.56 -5.64
C TYR A 204 10.06 -25.57 -6.44
N TYR A 205 9.70 -26.86 -6.40
CA TYR A 205 10.49 -27.92 -7.04
C TYR A 205 10.10 -28.17 -8.49
N ASN A 206 8.81 -28.04 -8.82
CA ASN A 206 8.28 -28.47 -10.11
C ASN A 206 7.86 -27.30 -11.02
N ASN A 207 7.95 -26.05 -10.55
CA ASN A 207 7.49 -24.84 -11.26
C ASN A 207 6.03 -24.96 -11.77
N ILE A 208 5.17 -25.63 -10.99
CA ILE A 208 3.76 -25.84 -11.35
C ILE A 208 2.93 -24.64 -10.88
N ASN A 209 2.10 -24.12 -11.77
CA ASN A 209 1.08 -23.12 -11.43
C ASN A 209 -0.03 -23.77 -10.60
N THR A 210 -0.41 -23.15 -9.49
CA THR A 210 -1.46 -23.63 -8.59
C THR A 210 -2.67 -22.70 -8.60
N SER A 211 -3.86 -23.29 -8.43
CA SER A 211 -5.11 -22.54 -8.31
C SER A 211 -5.34 -22.17 -6.85
N ALA A 212 -5.69 -20.91 -6.59
CA ALA A 212 -5.92 -20.40 -5.25
C ALA A 212 -7.11 -19.44 -5.23
N ILE A 213 -7.73 -19.29 -4.06
CA ILE A 213 -8.85 -18.37 -3.88
C ILE A 213 -8.28 -16.97 -3.70
N LYS A 214 -8.61 -16.07 -4.61
CA LYS A 214 -8.14 -14.69 -4.58
C LYS A 214 -8.79 -13.94 -3.42
N ASN A 215 -8.02 -13.06 -2.75
CA ASN A 215 -8.53 -12.20 -1.67
C ASN A 215 -9.50 -11.10 -2.15
N HIS A 216 -10.03 -11.22 -3.36
CA HIS A 216 -10.95 -10.24 -3.89
C HIS A 216 -12.25 -10.30 -3.10
N THR A 217 -12.63 -9.14 -2.58
CA THR A 217 -14.02 -8.75 -2.48
C THR A 217 -14.67 -9.01 -3.84
N LEU A 218 -15.56 -10.01 -3.95
CA LEU A 218 -16.32 -10.31 -5.17
C LEU A 218 -17.18 -9.08 -5.52
N ALA A 219 -16.62 -8.11 -6.22
CA ALA A 219 -17.40 -7.07 -6.88
C ALA A 219 -18.05 -7.70 -8.12
N SER A 220 -19.20 -8.34 -7.92
CA SER A 220 -20.06 -8.75 -9.02
C SER A 220 -20.66 -7.49 -9.65
N TYR A 221 -19.98 -6.90 -10.63
CA TYR A 221 -20.47 -5.68 -11.30
C TYR A 221 -21.79 -5.88 -12.07
N SER A 222 -22.20 -7.13 -12.28
CA SER A 222 -23.49 -7.49 -12.91
C SER A 222 -24.64 -7.65 -11.90
N LYS A 223 -24.34 -7.86 -10.61
CA LYS A 223 -25.33 -8.02 -9.54
C LYS A 223 -24.94 -7.10 -8.39
N GLY A 224 -25.51 -5.91 -8.34
CA GLY A 224 -25.23 -4.91 -7.30
C GLY A 224 -25.69 -5.30 -5.89
N PHE A 225 -25.34 -6.49 -5.40
CA PHE A 225 -25.60 -6.93 -4.03
C PHE A 225 -24.43 -7.72 -3.46
N TRP A 226 -24.14 -7.40 -2.20
CA TRP A 226 -23.28 -8.14 -1.30
C TRP A 226 -24.11 -9.28 -0.70
N GLU A 227 -23.75 -10.53 -0.96
CA GLU A 227 -24.24 -11.65 -0.14
C GLU A 227 -23.20 -11.92 0.96
N TYR A 228 -23.68 -11.89 2.20
CA TYR A 228 -22.93 -12.17 3.43
C TYR A 228 -22.67 -13.67 3.60
#